data_AF-A0A811PU42-F1
#
_entry.id   AF-A0A811PU42-F1
#
_cell.length_a   1.000
_cell.length_b   1.000
_cell.length_c   1.000
_cell.angle_alpha   90.00
_cell.angle_beta   90.00
_cell.angle_gamma   90.00
#
_symmetry.space_group_name_H-M   'P 1'
#
loop_
_entity.id
_entity.type
_entity.pdbx_description
1 polymer ?
#
loop_
_entity_poly.entity_id
_entity_poly.type
_entity_poly.pdbx_seq_one_letter_code
_entity_poly.pdbx_strand_id
1 'polypeptide(L)'
;MARNEQKWTDQRPAKKHKSSSRESPRSCTPETNESHLGDEEQGPSHTSPKKGRPIGKKKEKDRRGKNLVAHGENLYMEAMENMWLKREKAEELREIRKKERNDQRLAVETRKLELKQEVDNRKLDLKQRELQLKQRQDDEKVMNMDLSSLSERQQIFYKTMQDQIIARLGGGAL
;
A
#
# COMPACT_ATOMS: atom_id res chain seq x y z
N MET A 1 -26.64 -18.24 -20.09
CA MET A 1 -26.51 -17.95 -18.64
C MET A 1 -25.36 -18.77 -18.08
N ALA A 2 -24.20 -18.16 -17.85
CA ALA A 2 -23.04 -18.84 -17.26
C ALA A 2 -22.86 -18.34 -15.83
N ARG A 3 -23.04 -19.23 -14.85
CA ARG A 3 -22.76 -18.99 -13.43
C ARG A 3 -21.25 -19.03 -13.24
N ASN A 4 -20.69 -17.99 -12.65
CA ASN A 4 -19.29 -17.99 -12.20
C ASN A 4 -19.30 -18.03 -10.68
N GLU A 5 -18.94 -19.17 -10.11
CA GLU A 5 -18.88 -19.40 -8.67
C GLU A 5 -17.55 -18.91 -8.09
N GLN A 6 -17.61 -18.13 -7.02
CA GLN A 6 -16.45 -17.74 -6.23
C GLN A 6 -16.01 -18.92 -5.36
N LYS A 7 -14.77 -19.39 -5.56
CA LYS A 7 -14.14 -20.44 -4.73
C LYS A 7 -12.92 -19.88 -4.00
N TRP A 8 -13.09 -19.28 -2.83
CA TRP A 8 -12.02 -19.19 -1.82
C TRP A 8 -12.64 -19.12 -0.43
N THR A 9 -12.55 -20.21 0.33
CA THR A 9 -12.85 -20.24 1.77
C THR A 9 -11.63 -19.80 2.56
N ASP A 10 -11.85 -18.80 3.41
CA ASP A 10 -10.89 -18.19 4.32
C ASP A 10 -10.48 -19.19 5.42
N GLN A 11 -9.29 -19.79 5.30
CA GLN A 11 -8.71 -20.62 6.37
C GLN A 11 -7.78 -19.76 7.23
N ARG A 12 -8.27 -19.35 8.40
CA ARG A 12 -7.45 -18.78 9.48
C ARG A 12 -6.44 -19.83 9.98
N PRO A 13 -5.14 -19.54 10.08
CA PRO A 13 -4.22 -20.45 10.75
C PRO A 13 -4.28 -20.26 12.28
N ALA A 14 -4.51 -21.37 12.99
CA ALA A 14 -4.46 -21.46 14.45
C ALA A 14 -3.00 -21.39 14.96
N LYS A 15 -2.77 -20.53 15.96
CA LYS A 15 -1.53 -20.42 16.74
C LYS A 15 -1.13 -21.78 17.33
N LYS A 16 0.10 -22.23 17.08
CA LYS A 16 0.75 -23.34 17.81
C LYS A 16 2.01 -22.82 18.52
N HIS A 17 2.04 -22.97 19.83
CA HIS A 17 3.20 -22.72 20.69
C HIS A 17 4.24 -23.86 20.54
N LYS A 18 5.53 -23.56 20.68
CA LYS A 18 6.58 -24.56 20.92
C LYS A 18 7.34 -24.22 22.21
N SER A 19 7.28 -25.15 23.16
CA SER A 19 7.92 -25.12 24.47
C SER A 19 9.43 -25.42 24.41
N SER A 20 10.13 -24.98 25.46
CA SER A 20 11.57 -24.82 25.64
C SER A 20 12.32 -26.04 26.21
N SER A 21 13.66 -26.06 25.97
CA SER A 21 14.77 -26.50 26.85
C SER A 21 15.17 -27.99 27.00
N ARG A 22 16.40 -28.36 26.58
CA ARG A 22 17.60 -28.62 27.43
C ARG A 22 18.78 -29.38 26.73
N GLU A 23 19.99 -28.80 26.89
CA GLU A 23 21.32 -29.36 27.24
C GLU A 23 22.11 -30.38 26.34
N SER A 24 23.36 -29.97 26.03
CA SER A 24 24.56 -30.63 25.38
C SER A 24 25.20 -31.77 26.24
N PRO A 25 26.31 -32.52 25.89
CA PRO A 25 27.53 -32.12 25.11
C PRO A 25 28.43 -33.21 24.39
N ARG A 26 29.57 -32.77 23.78
CA ARG A 26 30.89 -33.47 23.52
C ARG A 26 30.94 -34.50 22.34
N SER A 27 32.03 -34.77 21.59
CA SER A 27 33.47 -34.43 21.56
C SER A 27 34.15 -35.04 20.29
N CYS A 28 35.36 -34.54 19.94
CA CYS A 28 36.52 -35.19 19.27
C CYS A 28 36.69 -35.20 17.73
N THR A 29 37.70 -34.46 17.26
CA THR A 29 38.64 -34.76 16.16
C THR A 29 39.74 -35.73 16.65
N PRO A 30 40.49 -36.49 15.80
CA PRO A 30 41.72 -35.98 15.11
C PRO A 30 41.98 -36.64 13.72
N GLU A 31 42.59 -35.93 12.75
CA GLU A 31 44.02 -35.96 12.34
C GLU A 31 44.46 -37.22 11.56
N THR A 32 45.08 -37.05 10.40
CA THR A 32 45.79 -38.13 9.68
C THR A 32 47.01 -37.58 8.92
N ASN A 33 48.14 -37.64 9.61
CA ASN A 33 49.46 -38.15 9.20
C ASN A 33 50.34 -37.35 8.22
N GLU A 34 51.42 -36.79 8.77
CA GLU A 34 52.73 -36.66 8.13
C GLU A 34 53.44 -38.03 8.04
N SER A 35 54.27 -38.23 7.01
CA SER A 35 55.43 -39.15 7.10
C SER A 35 56.61 -38.68 6.25
N HIS A 36 57.75 -38.68 6.93
CA HIS A 36 59.09 -38.22 6.64
C HIS A 36 59.96 -39.25 5.88
N LEU A 37 61.18 -38.83 5.51
CA LEU A 37 62.35 -39.57 4.97
C LEU A 37 62.34 -39.77 3.45
N GLY A 38 63.34 -39.38 2.66
CA GLY A 38 64.73 -39.03 2.90
C GLY A 38 65.55 -39.69 1.79
N ASP A 39 66.49 -38.98 1.15
CA ASP A 39 67.84 -39.51 0.89
C ASP A 39 68.75 -38.40 0.37
N GLU A 40 69.92 -38.35 0.97
CA GLU A 40 71.01 -37.43 0.64
C GLU A 40 71.92 -38.10 -0.39
N GLU A 41 72.32 -37.38 -1.44
CA GLU A 41 73.63 -37.66 -2.04
C GLU A 41 74.41 -36.37 -2.25
N GLN A 42 75.54 -36.34 -1.54
CA GLN A 42 76.52 -35.28 -1.50
C GLN A 42 77.63 -35.59 -2.52
N GLY A 43 77.70 -34.84 -3.61
CA GLY A 43 78.82 -34.86 -4.56
C GLY A 43 79.60 -33.54 -4.54
N PRO A 44 80.95 -33.53 -4.45
CA PRO A 44 81.71 -32.37 -4.03
C PRO A 44 82.24 -31.48 -5.16
N SER A 45 82.47 -30.22 -4.77
CA SER A 45 83.54 -29.33 -5.24
C SER A 45 83.45 -28.76 -6.66
N HIS A 46 83.27 -27.44 -6.77
CA HIS A 46 84.06 -26.59 -7.67
C HIS A 46 83.97 -25.12 -7.23
N THR A 47 85.11 -24.60 -6.77
CA THR A 47 85.35 -23.18 -6.51
C THR A 47 85.36 -22.40 -7.82
N SER A 48 84.51 -21.38 -7.96
CA SER A 48 84.71 -20.24 -8.89
C SER A 48 83.68 -19.12 -8.64
N PRO A 49 84.09 -17.84 -8.49
CA PRO A 49 83.17 -16.73 -8.30
C PRO A 49 82.42 -16.41 -9.61
N LYS A 50 81.19 -16.91 -9.75
CA LYS A 50 80.33 -16.53 -10.88
C LYS A 50 79.53 -15.28 -10.53
N LYS A 51 80.05 -14.17 -11.08
CA LYS A 51 79.44 -12.87 -11.36
C LYS A 51 77.91 -12.83 -11.17
N GLY A 52 77.47 -11.87 -10.37
CA GLY A 52 76.11 -11.72 -9.86
C GLY A 52 74.99 -11.90 -10.89
N ARG A 53 73.93 -12.57 -10.43
CA ARG A 53 72.60 -12.63 -11.05
C ARG A 53 72.18 -11.21 -11.48
N PRO A 54 71.65 -10.99 -12.70
CA PRO A 54 71.14 -9.68 -13.07
C PRO A 54 70.08 -9.27 -12.05
N ILE A 55 70.20 -8.04 -11.55
CA ILE A 55 69.28 -7.52 -10.53
C ILE A 55 67.87 -7.61 -11.11
N GLY A 56 67.05 -8.49 -10.52
CA GLY A 56 65.66 -8.63 -10.93
C GLY A 56 64.98 -7.27 -10.83
N LYS A 57 64.12 -6.93 -11.79
CA LYS A 57 63.30 -5.71 -11.81
C LYS A 57 62.33 -5.70 -10.61
N LYS A 58 62.85 -5.49 -9.40
CA LYS A 58 62.07 -5.46 -8.16
C LYS A 58 61.28 -4.16 -8.02
N LYS A 59 61.70 -3.09 -8.72
CA LYS A 59 61.03 -1.77 -8.68
C LYS A 59 59.79 -1.64 -9.57
N GLU A 60 59.56 -2.56 -10.51
CA GLU A 60 58.33 -2.55 -11.32
C GLU A 60 57.19 -3.33 -10.63
N LYS A 61 57.53 -4.39 -9.88
CA LYS A 61 56.54 -5.16 -9.10
C LYS A 61 55.96 -4.37 -7.92
N ASP A 62 56.76 -3.49 -7.30
CA ASP A 62 56.34 -2.68 -6.14
C ASP A 62 55.34 -1.56 -6.46
N ARG A 63 55.30 -1.06 -7.71
CA ARG A 63 54.28 -0.08 -8.15
C ARG A 63 52.97 -0.73 -8.60
N ARG A 64 52.98 -2.02 -8.95
CA ARG A 64 51.79 -2.78 -9.34
C ARG A 64 50.96 -3.25 -8.14
N GLY A 65 51.58 -3.53 -7.00
CA GLY A 65 50.89 -4.10 -5.83
C GLY A 65 49.88 -3.16 -5.15
N LYS A 66 50.11 -1.85 -5.20
CA LYS A 66 49.32 -0.88 -4.42
C LYS A 66 48.06 -0.36 -5.14
N ASN A 67 48.01 -0.46 -6.47
CA ASN A 67 46.87 0.03 -7.27
C ASN A 67 45.86 -1.07 -7.64
N LEU A 68 46.26 -2.34 -7.64
CA LEU A 68 45.36 -3.46 -7.99
C LEU A 68 44.34 -3.74 -6.88
N VAL A 69 44.75 -3.62 -5.62
CA VAL A 69 43.87 -3.88 -4.45
C VAL A 69 42.79 -2.79 -4.34
N ALA A 70 43.17 -1.50 -4.45
CA ALA A 70 42.22 -0.38 -4.42
C ALA A 70 41.24 -0.39 -5.60
N HIS A 71 41.68 -0.80 -6.80
CA HIS A 71 40.78 -0.91 -7.95
C HIS A 71 39.78 -2.07 -7.81
N GLY A 72 40.22 -3.21 -7.26
CA GLY A 72 39.34 -4.36 -6.97
C GLY A 72 38.34 -4.09 -5.84
N GLU A 73 38.78 -3.42 -4.78
CA GLU A 73 37.91 -2.98 -3.67
C GLU A 73 36.85 -1.98 -4.13
N ASN A 74 37.23 -1.01 -4.98
CA ASN A 74 36.28 -0.07 -5.58
C ASN A 74 35.26 -0.78 -6.48
N LEU A 75 35.67 -1.77 -7.27
CA LEU A 75 34.75 -2.57 -8.11
C LEU A 75 33.76 -3.39 -7.27
N TYR A 76 34.21 -3.94 -6.14
CA TYR A 76 33.36 -4.68 -5.22
C TYR A 76 32.33 -3.77 -4.53
N MET A 77 32.77 -2.60 -4.04
CA MET A 77 31.87 -1.60 -3.46
C MET A 77 30.83 -1.11 -4.49
N GLU A 78 31.27 -0.77 -5.71
CA GLU A 78 30.39 -0.33 -6.79
C GLU A 78 29.39 -1.43 -7.19
N ALA A 79 29.81 -2.70 -7.23
CA ALA A 79 28.90 -3.83 -7.51
C ALA A 79 27.84 -3.99 -6.42
N MET A 80 28.22 -3.83 -5.14
CA MET A 80 27.29 -3.87 -4.01
C MET A 80 26.30 -2.70 -4.05
N GLU A 81 26.78 -1.48 -4.26
CA GLU A 81 25.94 -0.29 -4.42
C GLU A 81 24.96 -0.43 -5.59
N ASN A 82 25.41 -0.95 -6.73
CA ASN A 82 24.56 -1.24 -7.87
C ASN A 82 23.47 -2.28 -7.56
N MET A 83 23.78 -3.30 -6.75
CA MET A 83 22.80 -4.28 -6.30
C MET A 83 21.76 -3.66 -5.37
N TRP A 84 22.18 -2.81 -4.44
CA TRP A 84 21.29 -2.05 -3.56
C TRP A 84 20.38 -1.11 -4.35
N LEU A 85 20.95 -0.34 -5.27
CA LEU A 85 20.20 0.59 -6.12
C LEU A 85 19.18 -0.14 -7.00
N LYS A 86 19.54 -1.31 -7.55
CA LYS A 86 18.60 -2.15 -8.31
C LYS A 86 17.46 -2.67 -7.44
N ARG A 87 17.76 -3.06 -6.20
CA ARG A 87 16.75 -3.52 -5.23
C ARG A 87 15.79 -2.41 -4.87
N GLU A 88 16.32 -1.21 -4.58
CA GLU A 88 15.53 -0.03 -4.24
C GLU A 88 14.61 0.39 -5.40
N LYS A 89 15.14 0.49 -6.63
CA LYS A 89 14.31 0.78 -7.82
C LYS A 89 13.21 -0.25 -8.05
N ALA A 90 13.50 -1.53 -7.81
CA ALA A 90 12.51 -2.58 -7.92
C ALA A 90 11.43 -2.51 -6.83
N GLU A 91 11.79 -2.07 -5.62
CA GLU A 91 10.87 -1.79 -4.51
C GLU A 91 9.98 -0.59 -4.83
N GLU A 92 10.57 0.52 -5.26
CA GLU A 92 9.86 1.73 -5.64
C GLU A 92 8.85 1.47 -6.77
N LEU A 93 9.26 0.74 -7.82
CA LEU A 93 8.33 0.35 -8.89
C LEU A 93 7.20 -0.55 -8.38
N ARG A 94 7.47 -1.44 -7.41
CA ARG A 94 6.44 -2.25 -6.76
C ARG A 94 5.48 -1.39 -5.95
N GLU A 95 5.97 -0.40 -5.22
CA GLU A 95 5.14 0.51 -4.44
C GLU A 95 4.31 1.44 -5.33
N ILE A 96 4.87 1.98 -6.41
CA ILE A 96 4.11 2.77 -7.40
C ILE A 96 2.95 1.95 -7.97
N ARG A 97 3.19 0.69 -8.38
CA ARG A 97 2.13 -0.21 -8.88
C ARG A 97 1.10 -0.60 -7.83
N LYS A 98 1.46 -0.65 -6.55
CA LYS A 98 0.50 -0.87 -5.45
C LYS A 98 -0.35 0.37 -5.22
N LYS A 99 0.29 1.53 -5.15
CA LYS A 99 -0.36 2.82 -4.98
C LYS A 99 -1.34 3.09 -6.11
N GLU A 100 -0.93 2.92 -7.36
CA GLU A 100 -1.80 3.10 -8.53
C GLU A 100 -3.08 2.24 -8.44
N ARG A 101 -2.95 0.96 -8.07
CA ARG A 101 -4.12 0.08 -7.88
C ARG A 101 -5.01 0.51 -6.73
N ASN A 102 -4.42 1.01 -5.64
CA ASN A 102 -5.18 1.52 -4.50
C ASN A 102 -5.90 2.83 -4.85
N ASP A 103 -5.22 3.75 -5.54
CA ASP A 103 -5.78 5.03 -5.98
C ASP A 103 -6.94 4.79 -6.96
N GLN A 104 -6.80 3.82 -7.88
CA GLN A 104 -7.90 3.40 -8.77
C GLN A 104 -9.10 2.86 -7.98
N ARG A 105 -8.88 2.00 -6.97
CA ARG A 105 -9.95 1.48 -6.11
C ARG A 105 -10.63 2.60 -5.33
N LEU A 106 -9.84 3.52 -4.77
CA LEU A 106 -10.34 4.66 -4.02
C LEU A 106 -11.18 5.57 -4.90
N ALA A 107 -10.70 5.92 -6.10
CA ALA A 107 -11.43 6.76 -7.04
C ALA A 107 -12.79 6.17 -7.43
N VAL A 108 -12.88 4.85 -7.63
CA VAL A 108 -14.14 4.16 -7.93
C VAL A 108 -15.11 4.23 -6.74
N GLU A 109 -14.63 3.94 -5.53
CA GLU A 109 -15.49 3.99 -4.33
C GLU A 109 -15.93 5.43 -4.00
N THR A 110 -15.06 6.41 -4.13
CA THR A 110 -15.40 7.83 -3.96
C THR A 110 -16.48 8.25 -4.96
N ARG A 111 -16.30 7.97 -6.26
CA ARG A 111 -17.30 8.29 -7.28
C ARG A 111 -18.64 7.61 -7.02
N LYS A 112 -18.61 6.36 -6.56
CA LYS A 112 -19.81 5.60 -6.21
C LYS A 112 -20.55 6.23 -5.03
N LEU A 113 -19.81 6.68 -4.02
CA LEU A 113 -20.39 7.36 -2.85
C LEU A 113 -20.99 8.72 -3.22
N GLU A 114 -20.28 9.51 -4.03
CA GLU A 114 -20.76 10.80 -4.55
C GLU A 114 -22.06 10.64 -5.33
N LEU A 115 -22.10 9.69 -6.27
CA LEU A 115 -23.30 9.42 -7.06
C LEU A 115 -24.48 8.97 -6.18
N LYS A 116 -24.21 8.14 -5.16
CA LYS A 116 -25.25 7.73 -4.21
C LYS A 116 -25.80 8.92 -3.44
N GLN A 117 -24.93 9.79 -2.94
CA GLN A 117 -25.32 11.00 -2.22
C GLN A 117 -26.13 11.95 -3.11
N GLU A 118 -25.72 12.15 -4.36
CA GLU A 118 -26.45 12.98 -5.33
C GLU A 118 -27.86 12.44 -5.60
N VAL A 119 -27.99 11.13 -5.81
CA VAL A 119 -29.29 10.48 -6.01
C VAL A 119 -30.19 10.64 -4.78
N ASP A 120 -29.65 10.46 -3.58
CA ASP A 120 -30.42 10.58 -2.35
C ASP A 120 -30.85 12.04 -2.10
N ASN A 121 -29.97 13.00 -2.34
CA ASN A 121 -30.30 14.43 -2.28
C ASN A 121 -31.42 14.79 -3.28
N ARG A 122 -31.31 14.33 -4.54
CA ARG A 122 -32.34 14.58 -5.55
C ARG A 122 -33.68 13.97 -5.17
N LYS A 123 -33.69 12.79 -4.54
CA LYS A 123 -34.92 12.19 -4.02
C LYS A 123 -35.53 13.01 -2.89
N LEU A 124 -34.72 13.55 -1.99
CA LEU A 124 -35.21 14.40 -0.91
C LEU A 124 -35.81 15.70 -1.46
N ASP A 125 -35.14 16.34 -2.42
CA ASP A 125 -35.64 17.54 -3.08
C ASP A 125 -36.98 17.30 -3.78
N LEU A 126 -37.10 16.17 -4.50
CA LEU A 126 -38.36 15.81 -5.16
C LEU A 126 -39.48 15.58 -4.14
N LYS A 127 -39.21 14.85 -3.05
CA LYS A 127 -40.18 14.65 -1.97
C LYS A 127 -40.61 15.97 -1.31
N GLN A 128 -39.68 16.87 -1.09
CA GLN A 128 -39.98 18.18 -0.51
C GLN A 128 -40.87 19.00 -1.45
N ARG A 129 -40.56 19.04 -2.76
CA ARG A 129 -41.40 19.71 -3.75
C ARG A 129 -42.79 19.08 -3.86
N GLU A 130 -42.88 17.76 -3.82
CA GLU A 130 -44.15 17.03 -3.84
C GLU A 130 -45.01 17.37 -2.62
N LEU A 131 -44.41 17.37 -1.42
CA LEU A 131 -45.11 17.79 -0.19
C LEU A 131 -45.58 19.23 -0.25
N GLN A 132 -44.74 20.14 -0.76
CA GLN A 132 -45.12 21.56 -0.93
C GLN A 132 -46.25 21.72 -1.95
N LEU A 133 -46.20 21.00 -3.07
CA LEU A 133 -47.26 21.02 -4.08
C LEU A 133 -48.57 20.49 -3.51
N LYS A 134 -48.52 19.36 -2.77
CA LYS A 134 -49.69 18.80 -2.12
C LYS A 134 -50.27 19.75 -1.08
N GLN A 135 -49.43 20.39 -0.26
CA GLN A 135 -49.88 21.40 0.69
C GLN A 135 -50.57 22.56 -0.02
N ARG A 136 -50.02 23.05 -1.14
CA ARG A 136 -50.65 24.12 -1.93
C ARG A 136 -52.00 23.71 -2.50
N GLN A 137 -52.12 22.48 -3.01
CA GLN A 137 -53.39 21.95 -3.52
C GLN A 137 -54.44 21.83 -2.41
N ASP A 138 -54.04 21.38 -1.23
CA ASP A 138 -54.96 21.26 -0.09
C ASP A 138 -55.36 22.65 0.46
N ASP A 139 -54.41 23.59 0.53
CA ASP A 139 -54.69 24.98 0.88
C ASP A 139 -55.64 25.64 -0.15
N GLU A 140 -55.43 25.41 -1.45
CA GLU A 140 -56.32 25.92 -2.52
C GLU A 140 -57.75 25.37 -2.40
N LYS A 141 -57.92 24.08 -2.08
CA LYS A 141 -59.25 23.50 -1.83
C LYS A 141 -59.96 24.17 -0.65
N VAL A 142 -59.23 24.49 0.42
CA VAL A 142 -59.78 25.18 1.59
C VAL A 142 -60.12 26.63 1.27
N MET A 143 -59.25 27.33 0.53
CA MET A 143 -59.49 28.72 0.11
C MET A 143 -60.69 28.85 -0.83
N ASN A 144 -60.92 27.86 -1.71
CA ASN A 144 -62.01 27.86 -2.67
C ASN A 144 -63.31 27.18 -2.18
N MET A 145 -63.37 26.75 -0.92
CA MET A 145 -64.56 26.10 -0.35
C MET A 145 -65.74 27.08 -0.27
N ASP A 146 -66.86 26.75 -0.90
CA ASP A 146 -68.10 27.51 -0.75
C ASP A 146 -68.70 27.31 0.65
N LEU A 147 -68.88 28.40 1.37
CA LEU A 147 -69.38 28.40 2.74
C LEU A 147 -70.90 28.60 2.81
N SER A 148 -71.54 29.02 1.72
CA SER A 148 -72.96 29.40 1.70
C SER A 148 -73.91 28.24 2.04
N SER A 149 -73.51 27.01 1.72
CA SER A 149 -74.26 25.78 1.96
C SER A 149 -73.92 25.08 3.27
N LEU A 150 -72.96 25.58 4.04
CA LEU A 150 -72.46 24.94 5.27
C LEU A 150 -73.14 25.48 6.53
N SER A 151 -73.22 24.64 7.56
CA SER A 151 -73.69 25.06 8.91
C SER A 151 -72.75 26.10 9.52
N GLU A 152 -73.27 26.98 10.39
CA GLU A 152 -72.50 28.07 11.01
C GLU A 152 -71.21 27.57 11.68
N ARG A 153 -71.28 26.44 12.39
CA ARG A 153 -70.10 25.81 13.02
C ARG A 153 -69.04 25.39 12.00
N GLN A 154 -69.44 24.86 10.85
CA GLN A 154 -68.52 24.49 9.77
C GLN A 154 -67.96 25.73 9.07
N GLN A 155 -68.76 26.76 8.86
CA GLN A 155 -68.29 28.03 8.29
C GLN A 155 -67.19 28.65 9.15
N ILE A 156 -67.37 28.69 10.47
CA ILE A 156 -66.34 29.19 11.40
C ILE A 156 -65.05 28.38 11.26
N PHE A 157 -65.15 27.05 11.23
CA PHE A 157 -63.99 26.17 11.07
C PHE A 157 -63.20 26.47 9.80
N TYR A 158 -63.87 26.54 8.64
CA TYR A 158 -63.20 26.80 7.37
C TYR A 158 -62.62 28.22 7.29
N LYS A 159 -63.33 29.24 7.81
CA LYS A 159 -62.79 30.61 7.91
C LYS A 159 -61.50 30.65 8.74
N THR A 160 -61.47 29.99 9.90
CA THR A 160 -60.25 29.89 10.71
C THR A 160 -59.11 29.20 9.95
N MET A 161 -59.39 28.14 9.18
CA MET A 161 -58.36 27.51 8.36
C MET A 161 -57.85 28.41 7.23
N GLN A 162 -58.74 29.17 6.57
CA GLN A 162 -58.36 30.16 5.55
C GLN A 162 -57.46 31.25 6.15
N ASP A 163 -57.79 31.77 7.33
CA ASP A 163 -56.95 32.74 8.04
C ASP A 163 -55.56 32.16 8.37
N GLN A 164 -55.48 30.89 8.79
CA GLN A 164 -54.20 30.20 9.01
C GLN A 164 -53.38 30.07 7.72
N ILE A 165 -54.02 29.76 6.59
CA ILE A 165 -53.36 29.69 5.27
C ILE A 165 -52.83 31.07 4.87
N ILE A 166 -53.65 32.12 5.00
CA ILE A 166 -53.27 33.50 4.72
C ILE A 166 -52.10 33.95 5.60
N ALA A 167 -52.12 33.63 6.90
CA ALA A 167 -51.03 33.97 7.81
C ALA A 167 -49.71 33.27 7.42
N ARG A 168 -49.74 31.98 7.03
CA ARG A 168 -48.56 31.25 6.55
C ARG A 168 -48.01 31.80 5.24
N LEU A 169 -48.86 32.29 4.34
CA LEU A 169 -48.46 32.83 3.04
C LEU A 169 -48.04 34.31 3.11
N GLY A 170 -48.71 35.11 3.94
CA GLY A 170 -48.47 36.55 4.10
C GLY A 170 -47.40 36.90 5.15
N GLY A 171 -47.10 36.02 6.10
CA GLY A 171 -46.11 36.24 7.16
C GLY A 171 -44.64 36.01 6.76
N GLY A 172 -44.36 35.72 5.49
CA GLY A 172 -43.00 35.51 4.96
C GLY A 172 -42.29 36.75 4.44
N ALA A 173 -42.88 37.95 4.61
CA ALA A 173 -42.34 39.22 4.12
C ALA A 173 -42.43 40.32 5.19
N LEU A 174 -41.62 40.21 6.25
CA LEU A 174 -41.21 41.32 7.12
C LEU A 174 -39.80 41.06 7.63
#